data_AF-A0A428NYU5-F1
#
_entry.id   AF-A0A428NYU5-F1
#
_cell.length_a   1.000
_cell.length_b   1.000
_cell.length_c   1.000
_cell.angle_alpha   90.00
_cell.angle_beta   90.00
_cell.angle_gamma   90.00
#
_symmetry.space_group_name_H-M   'P 1'
#
loop_
_entity.id
_entity.type
_entity.pdbx_description
1 polymer ?
#
loop_
_entity_poly.entity_id
_entity_poly.type
_entity_poly.pdbx_seq_one_letter_code
_entity_poly.pdbx_strand_id
1 'polypeptide(L)'
;MALQYAVICRTDDRRPWGLEPVCVALRLLDWSIRRVKSSRMPLPIHEMHQDARRMAFRRHQEPCNISHLLDQIGECVKKMMSRRVPTTDETVYRGHVVYSVTNFDLRVVTEAIRMMSTAGQSMYLQVDKCYEVFKRARQSNDVPNTQQLREFHERAGRQHLRRLAKIARRSQPGCDEDLEDEETGLQLEGGNQMEEDPSDVDGFSPGPIVVDDDGDDDNDEDLTSSPNASPLPLRRKAPASAPEVTNQLDAVSLTAVEKKLCEEFKQALAKVRKDLDKLRTEIDTQVQRMPAEEPVDNFEMDLSDLPPGPDPEEHSTGGE
;
A
#
# COMPACT_ATOMS: atom_id res chain seq x y z
N MET A 1 1.12 -4.98 -0.09
CA MET A 1 1.50 -5.59 1.20
C MET A 1 0.44 -5.45 2.28
N ALA A 2 0.20 -4.27 2.88
CA ALA A 2 -0.70 -4.15 4.04
C ALA A 2 -2.12 -4.71 3.83
N LEU A 3 -2.78 -4.33 2.72
CA LEU A 3 -4.11 -4.85 2.39
C LEU A 3 -4.12 -6.36 2.12
N GLN A 4 -3.11 -6.87 1.42
CA GLN A 4 -2.96 -8.31 1.19
C GLN A 4 -2.80 -9.06 2.52
N TYR A 5 -2.00 -8.50 3.44
CA TYR A 5 -1.80 -9.10 4.76
C TYR A 5 -3.06 -9.09 5.62
N ALA A 6 -3.84 -8.00 5.57
CA ALA A 6 -5.15 -7.94 6.24
C ALA A 6 -6.09 -9.04 5.73
N VAL A 7 -6.15 -9.24 4.41
CA VAL A 7 -6.93 -10.33 3.79
C VAL A 7 -6.41 -11.69 4.25
N ILE A 8 -5.09 -11.93 4.18
CA ILE A 8 -4.45 -13.17 4.66
C ILE A 8 -4.84 -13.48 6.10
N CYS A 9 -4.73 -12.49 7.00
CA CYS A 9 -5.09 -12.65 8.41
C CYS A 9 -6.58 -12.93 8.60
N ARG A 10 -7.44 -12.26 7.82
CA ARG A 10 -8.90 -12.43 7.89
C ARG A 10 -9.35 -13.81 7.40
N THR A 11 -8.77 -14.30 6.31
CA THR A 11 -9.17 -15.58 5.70
C THR A 11 -8.39 -16.77 6.24
N ASP A 12 -7.39 -16.53 7.09
CA ASP A 12 -6.36 -17.52 7.45
C ASP A 12 -5.79 -18.20 6.19
N ASP A 13 -5.46 -17.39 5.17
CA ASP A 13 -4.82 -17.92 3.96
C ASP A 13 -3.43 -18.46 4.32
N ARG A 14 -3.28 -19.78 4.22
CA ARG A 14 -2.04 -20.49 4.54
C ARG A 14 -1.20 -20.79 3.31
N ARG A 15 -1.50 -20.26 2.13
CA ARG A 15 -0.61 -20.43 0.97
C ARG A 15 0.70 -19.68 1.19
N PRO A 16 1.84 -20.14 0.63
CA PRO A 16 3.10 -19.41 0.71
C PRO A 16 2.93 -17.97 0.23
N TRP A 17 3.20 -17.01 1.09
CA TRP A 17 3.07 -15.59 0.77
C TRP A 17 4.42 -15.00 0.34
N GLY A 18 4.48 -14.49 -0.89
CA GLY A 18 5.66 -13.78 -1.40
C GLY A 18 5.74 -12.38 -0.82
N LEU A 19 6.70 -12.17 0.09
CA LEU A 19 6.94 -10.90 0.75
C LEU A 19 8.33 -10.34 0.41
N GLU A 20 8.44 -9.03 0.30
CA GLU A 20 9.74 -8.37 0.13
C GLU A 20 10.40 -8.20 1.50
N PRO A 21 11.57 -8.81 1.74
CA PRO A 21 12.12 -8.91 3.08
C PRO A 21 12.97 -7.67 3.43
N VAL A 22 12.29 -6.56 3.74
CA VAL A 22 12.92 -5.25 4.02
C VAL A 22 13.63 -5.14 5.37
N CYS A 23 13.44 -6.09 6.29
CA CYS A 23 14.10 -6.10 7.60
C CYS A 23 14.36 -7.52 8.10
N VAL A 24 15.05 -7.65 9.24
CA VAL A 24 15.41 -8.94 9.83
C VAL A 24 14.18 -9.79 10.14
N ALA A 25 13.17 -9.23 10.80
CA ALA A 25 11.96 -9.96 11.14
C ALA A 25 11.25 -10.49 9.87
N LEU A 26 11.19 -9.70 8.80
CA LEU A 26 10.57 -10.13 7.55
C LEU A 26 11.45 -11.12 6.78
N ARG A 27 12.79 -10.99 6.82
CA ARG A 27 13.72 -12.02 6.29
C ARG A 27 13.52 -13.36 6.98
N LEU A 28 13.38 -13.37 8.30
CA LEU A 28 13.14 -14.59 9.08
C LEU A 28 11.77 -15.21 8.76
N LEU A 29 10.74 -14.40 8.54
CA LEU A 29 9.44 -14.86 8.07
C LEU A 29 9.52 -15.47 6.66
N ASP A 30 10.12 -14.76 5.69
CA ASP A 30 10.30 -15.23 4.31
C ASP A 30 11.07 -16.56 4.28
N TRP A 31 12.16 -16.64 5.04
CA TRP A 31 12.92 -17.88 5.20
C TRP A 31 12.07 -19.02 5.78
N SER A 32 11.25 -18.74 6.79
CA SER A 32 10.37 -19.75 7.40
C SER A 32 9.32 -20.25 6.41
N ILE A 33 8.73 -19.35 5.62
CA ILE A 33 7.76 -19.70 4.57
C ILE A 33 8.41 -20.54 3.47
N ARG A 34 9.59 -20.14 2.98
CA ARG A 34 10.30 -20.86 1.90
C ARG A 34 10.79 -22.26 2.29
N ARG A 35 11.01 -22.51 3.58
CA ARG A 35 11.43 -23.84 4.07
C ARG A 35 10.31 -24.85 4.11
N VAL A 36 9.06 -24.40 4.16
CA VAL A 36 7.90 -25.28 4.14
C VAL A 36 7.72 -25.79 2.70
N LYS A 37 7.98 -27.09 2.49
CA LYS A 37 7.78 -27.75 1.18
C LYS A 37 6.31 -28.02 0.85
N SER A 38 5.41 -27.78 1.80
CA SER A 38 3.96 -27.97 1.64
C SER A 38 3.33 -26.79 0.91
N SER A 39 2.23 -27.04 0.20
CA SER A 39 1.38 -26.01 -0.41
C SER A 39 0.61 -25.17 0.62
N ARG A 40 0.60 -25.59 1.90
CA ARG A 40 0.00 -24.86 3.02
C ARG A 40 0.98 -24.75 4.19
N MET A 41 0.99 -23.56 4.79
CA MET A 41 1.76 -23.24 5.99
C MET A 41 1.21 -23.99 7.21
N PRO A 42 2.09 -24.45 8.11
CA PRO A 42 1.68 -25.19 9.31
C PRO A 42 0.90 -24.31 10.30
N LEU A 43 1.19 -23.02 10.34
CA LEU A 43 0.58 -22.03 11.21
C LEU A 43 0.01 -20.87 10.38
N PRO A 44 -0.94 -20.09 10.92
CA PRO A 44 -1.32 -18.81 10.35
C PRO A 44 -0.08 -17.94 10.11
N ILE A 45 -0.03 -17.26 8.96
CA ILE A 45 1.14 -16.44 8.57
C ILE A 45 1.44 -15.38 9.62
N HIS A 46 0.42 -14.84 10.28
CA HIS A 46 0.60 -13.86 11.35
C HIS A 46 1.28 -14.45 12.60
N GLU A 47 1.00 -15.69 12.98
CA GLU A 47 1.70 -16.35 14.08
C GLU A 47 3.17 -16.61 13.72
N MET A 48 3.43 -17.07 12.48
CA MET A 48 4.80 -17.21 11.98
C MET A 48 5.55 -15.87 11.98
N HIS A 49 4.87 -14.77 11.68
CA HIS A 49 5.44 -13.42 11.74
C HIS A 49 5.75 -13.00 13.18
N GLN A 50 4.90 -13.32 14.14
CA GLN A 50 5.17 -13.08 15.57
C GLN A 50 6.39 -13.87 16.05
N ASP A 51 6.55 -15.12 15.62
CA ASP A 51 7.75 -15.92 15.89
C ASP A 51 9.01 -15.28 15.32
N ALA A 52 8.94 -14.86 14.07
CA ALA A 52 10.05 -14.19 13.40
C ALA A 52 10.43 -12.86 14.09
N ARG A 53 9.44 -12.10 14.59
CA ARG A 53 9.67 -10.89 15.41
C ARG A 53 10.36 -11.23 16.73
N ARG A 54 9.88 -12.26 17.45
CA ARG A 54 10.50 -12.72 18.71
C ARG A 54 11.94 -13.14 18.50
N MET A 55 12.24 -13.82 17.40
CA MET A 55 13.62 -14.17 17.03
C MET A 55 14.48 -12.96 16.70
N ALA A 56 13.95 -11.95 16.02
CA ALA A 56 14.68 -10.71 15.74
C ALA A 56 15.06 -9.97 17.05
N PHE A 57 14.12 -9.85 17.99
CA PHE A 57 14.40 -9.27 19.31
C PHE A 57 15.48 -10.01 20.09
N ARG A 58 15.48 -11.35 20.05
CA ARG A 58 16.56 -12.17 20.66
C ARG A 58 17.93 -11.92 20.04
N ARG A 59 17.98 -11.39 18.81
CA ARG A 59 19.21 -10.99 18.12
C ARG A 59 19.53 -9.50 18.30
N HIS A 60 18.85 -8.81 19.22
CA HIS A 60 18.97 -7.37 19.45
C HIS A 60 18.71 -6.54 18.18
N GLN A 61 17.85 -7.04 17.29
CA GLN A 61 17.48 -6.36 16.06
C GLN A 61 16.01 -5.98 16.11
N GLU A 62 15.74 -4.67 16.11
CA GLU A 62 14.38 -4.17 16.12
C GLU A 62 13.67 -4.42 14.78
N PRO A 63 12.40 -4.87 14.80
CA PRO A 63 11.57 -4.90 13.60
C PRO A 63 11.39 -3.50 13.00
N CYS A 64 11.34 -3.39 11.68
CA CYS A 64 11.05 -2.11 11.04
C CYS A 64 9.56 -1.72 11.15
N ASN A 65 9.24 -0.47 10.81
CA ASN A 65 7.86 0.06 10.80
C ASN A 65 6.88 -0.80 9.99
N ILE A 66 7.30 -1.36 8.86
CA ILE A 66 6.45 -2.27 8.06
C ILE A 66 6.12 -3.53 8.87
N SER A 67 7.12 -4.13 9.53
CA SER A 67 6.87 -5.28 10.41
C SER A 67 5.95 -4.92 11.57
N HIS A 68 6.09 -3.73 12.18
CA HIS A 68 5.16 -3.26 13.20
C HIS A 68 3.74 -3.08 12.67
N LEU A 69 3.57 -2.49 11.49
CA LEU A 69 2.27 -2.34 10.85
C LEU A 69 1.60 -3.69 10.60
N LEU A 70 2.33 -4.67 10.05
CA LEU A 70 1.79 -6.01 9.79
C LEU A 70 1.37 -6.71 11.10
N ASP A 71 2.18 -6.60 12.15
CA ASP A 71 1.85 -7.16 13.47
C ASP A 71 0.57 -6.54 14.04
N GLN A 72 0.45 -5.20 13.97
CA GLN A 72 -0.77 -4.50 14.39
C GLN A 72 -1.99 -4.87 13.56
N ILE A 73 -1.84 -5.05 12.24
CA ILE A 73 -2.93 -5.54 11.37
C ILE A 73 -3.44 -6.88 11.87
N GLY A 74 -2.55 -7.85 12.13
CA GLY A 74 -2.96 -9.17 12.61
C GLY A 74 -3.65 -9.13 13.98
N GLU A 75 -3.16 -8.29 14.90
CA GLU A 75 -3.81 -8.05 16.20
C GLU A 75 -5.17 -7.36 16.06
N CYS A 76 -5.32 -6.39 15.15
CA CYS A 76 -6.60 -5.75 14.84
C CYS A 76 -7.59 -6.76 14.27
N VAL A 77 -7.16 -7.65 13.35
CA VAL A 77 -8.02 -8.72 12.82
C VAL A 77 -8.52 -9.61 13.97
N LYS A 78 -7.62 -10.14 14.80
CA LYS A 78 -7.99 -10.98 15.97
C LYS A 78 -9.02 -10.29 16.87
N LYS A 79 -8.85 -8.99 17.14
CA LYS A 79 -9.77 -8.20 17.99
C LYS A 79 -11.12 -7.89 17.32
N MET A 80 -11.12 -7.66 16.01
CA MET A 80 -12.32 -7.23 15.26
C MET A 80 -13.15 -8.41 14.71
N MET A 81 -12.57 -9.60 14.59
CA MET A 81 -13.25 -10.79 14.03
C MET A 81 -14.34 -11.40 14.93
N SER A 82 -14.65 -10.80 16.09
CA SER A 82 -15.85 -11.14 16.87
C SER A 82 -17.15 -10.97 16.06
N ARG A 83 -17.14 -10.15 15.01
CA ARG A 83 -18.22 -10.03 14.02
C ARG A 83 -17.91 -10.92 12.81
N ARG A 84 -18.76 -11.93 12.56
CA ARG A 84 -18.69 -12.81 11.37
C ARG A 84 -18.59 -11.97 10.09
N VAL A 85 -17.39 -11.88 9.52
CA VAL A 85 -17.21 -11.48 8.12
C VAL A 85 -17.40 -12.74 7.30
N PRO A 86 -18.23 -12.75 6.24
CA PRO A 86 -18.37 -13.90 5.36
C PRO A 86 -16.98 -14.39 4.91
N THR A 87 -16.68 -15.64 5.24
CA THR A 87 -15.34 -16.23 5.08
C THR A 87 -15.02 -16.59 3.63
N THR A 88 -15.96 -16.42 2.70
CA THR A 88 -15.84 -16.93 1.33
C THR A 88 -16.45 -15.99 0.31
N ASP A 89 -15.65 -15.04 -0.17
CA ASP A 89 -15.77 -14.46 -1.51
C ASP A 89 -14.49 -14.83 -2.30
N GLU A 90 -14.18 -16.12 -2.31
CA GLU A 90 -13.20 -16.65 -3.25
C GLU A 90 -13.79 -16.51 -4.65
N THR A 91 -13.12 -15.72 -5.49
CA THR A 91 -13.50 -15.58 -6.91
C THR A 91 -12.38 -16.15 -7.76
N VAL A 92 -12.73 -16.68 -8.93
CA VAL A 92 -11.73 -17.20 -9.87
C VAL A 92 -11.40 -16.10 -10.86
N TYR A 93 -10.17 -15.62 -10.83
CA TYR A 93 -9.65 -14.66 -11.79
C TYR A 93 -8.53 -15.31 -12.61
N ARG A 94 -8.77 -15.50 -13.91
CA ARG A 94 -7.84 -16.16 -14.85
C ARG A 94 -7.37 -17.55 -14.36
N GLY A 95 -8.29 -18.35 -13.82
CA GLY A 95 -7.96 -19.68 -13.29
C GLY A 95 -7.27 -19.68 -11.91
N HIS A 96 -7.07 -18.51 -11.30
CA HIS A 96 -6.53 -18.40 -9.96
C HIS A 96 -7.60 -18.01 -8.95
N VAL A 97 -7.62 -18.70 -7.81
CA VAL A 97 -8.48 -18.34 -6.68
C VAL A 97 -7.93 -17.07 -6.03
N VAL A 98 -8.70 -15.99 -6.13
CA VAL A 98 -8.39 -14.68 -5.56
C VAL A 98 -9.42 -14.29 -4.50
N TYR A 99 -8.95 -13.59 -3.48
CA TYR A 99 -9.78 -13.05 -2.42
C TYR A 99 -10.15 -11.60 -2.71
N SER A 100 -11.43 -11.26 -2.50
CA SER A 100 -11.87 -9.86 -2.54
C SER A 100 -11.30 -9.08 -1.36
N VAL A 101 -10.88 -7.84 -1.64
CA VAL A 101 -10.60 -6.85 -0.59
C VAL A 101 -11.94 -6.24 -0.18
N THR A 102 -12.21 -6.20 1.11
CA THR A 102 -13.47 -5.72 1.68
C THR A 102 -13.27 -4.44 2.48
N ASN A 103 -14.37 -3.73 2.78
CA ASN A 103 -14.36 -2.62 3.72
C ASN A 103 -13.89 -3.03 5.14
N PHE A 104 -13.98 -4.31 5.50
CA PHE A 104 -13.39 -4.79 6.75
C PHE A 104 -11.87 -4.69 6.70
N ASP A 105 -11.24 -5.15 5.63
CA ASP A 105 -9.77 -5.12 5.47
C ASP A 105 -9.26 -3.67 5.50
N LEU A 106 -9.97 -2.74 4.86
CA LEU A 106 -9.68 -1.31 4.92
C LEU A 106 -9.76 -0.76 6.35
N ARG A 107 -10.82 -1.08 7.10
CA ARG A 107 -10.98 -0.63 8.50
C ARG A 107 -9.89 -1.18 9.41
N VAL A 108 -9.51 -2.44 9.23
CA VAL A 108 -8.41 -3.07 9.98
C VAL A 108 -7.10 -2.32 9.74
N VAL A 109 -6.76 -2.05 8.47
CA VAL A 109 -5.53 -1.32 8.13
C VAL A 109 -5.56 0.10 8.69
N THR A 110 -6.68 0.81 8.55
CA THR A 110 -6.86 2.15 9.12
C THR A 110 -6.65 2.16 10.63
N GLU A 111 -7.25 1.20 11.35
CA GLU A 111 -7.09 1.11 12.79
C GLU A 111 -5.66 0.74 13.19
N ALA A 112 -5.02 -0.20 12.48
CA ALA A 112 -3.64 -0.56 12.73
C ALA A 112 -2.71 0.65 12.57
N ILE A 113 -2.89 1.47 11.53
CA ILE A 113 -2.14 2.72 11.35
C ILE A 113 -2.40 3.69 12.50
N ARG A 114 -3.66 3.84 12.94
CA ARG A 114 -4.04 4.71 14.06
C ARG A 114 -3.42 4.28 15.39
N MET A 115 -3.26 2.97 15.59
CA MET A 115 -2.65 2.39 16.80
C MET A 115 -1.13 2.48 16.81
N MET A 116 -0.48 2.70 15.66
CA MET A 116 0.97 2.87 15.61
C MET A 116 1.36 4.19 16.28
N SER A 117 1.98 4.07 17.45
CA SER A 117 2.48 5.21 18.23
C SER A 117 3.93 5.00 18.63
N THR A 118 4.67 6.10 18.73
CA THR A 118 6.04 6.15 19.27
C THR A 118 6.03 7.15 20.41
N ALA A 119 6.48 6.74 21.60
CA ALA A 119 6.48 7.58 22.81
C ALA A 119 5.11 8.24 23.14
N GLY A 120 4.01 7.51 22.90
CA GLY A 120 2.65 8.00 23.15
C GLY A 120 2.10 8.99 22.10
N GLN A 121 2.89 9.33 21.08
CA GLN A 121 2.44 10.11 19.94
C GLN A 121 2.16 9.21 18.74
N SER A 122 1.07 9.47 18.01
CA SER A 122 0.77 8.75 16.77
C SER A 122 1.94 8.89 15.79
N MET A 123 2.46 7.78 15.29
CA MET A 123 3.59 7.77 14.34
C MET A 123 3.19 8.38 13.00
N TYR A 124 1.91 8.26 12.64
CA TYR A 124 1.35 8.79 11.40
C TYR A 124 0.34 9.90 11.70
N LEU A 125 0.19 10.83 10.75
CA LEU A 125 -0.99 11.68 10.70
C LEU A 125 -2.24 10.80 10.64
N GLN A 126 -3.33 11.26 11.26
CA GLN A 126 -4.61 10.57 11.17
C GLN A 126 -4.96 10.33 9.70
N VAL A 127 -5.44 9.12 9.39
CA VAL A 127 -5.74 8.69 8.02
C VAL A 127 -6.63 9.70 7.29
N ASP A 128 -7.62 10.27 7.99
CA ASP A 128 -8.50 11.31 7.45
C ASP A 128 -7.72 12.57 7.01
N LYS A 129 -6.75 13.02 7.82
CA LYS A 129 -5.90 14.18 7.47
C LYS A 129 -5.02 13.88 6.27
N CYS A 130 -4.42 12.67 6.21
CA CYS A 130 -3.65 12.24 5.05
C CYS A 130 -4.52 12.20 3.79
N TYR A 131 -5.75 11.72 3.90
CA TYR A 131 -6.70 11.69 2.80
C TYR A 131 -7.09 13.10 2.32
N GLU A 132 -7.32 14.05 3.23
CA GLU A 132 -7.57 15.45 2.87
C GLU A 132 -6.37 16.08 2.14
N VAL A 133 -5.14 15.84 2.63
CA VAL A 133 -3.92 16.33 1.97
C VAL A 133 -3.79 15.71 0.57
N PHE A 134 -4.03 14.40 0.44
CA PHE A 134 -4.01 13.71 -0.84
C PHE A 134 -5.03 14.29 -1.83
N LYS A 135 -6.28 14.52 -1.38
CA LYS A 135 -7.33 15.13 -2.20
C LYS A 135 -6.94 16.52 -2.70
N ARG A 136 -6.35 17.35 -1.83
CA ARG A 136 -5.87 18.69 -2.21
C ARG A 136 -4.71 18.63 -3.21
N ALA A 137 -3.76 17.73 -3.00
CA ALA A 137 -2.61 17.55 -3.89
C ALA A 137 -3.02 17.07 -5.30
N ARG A 138 -4.08 16.27 -5.39
CA ARG A 138 -4.63 15.73 -6.64
C ARG A 138 -5.66 16.64 -7.33
N GLN A 139 -5.79 17.89 -6.90
CA GLN A 139 -6.72 18.88 -7.48
C GLN A 139 -8.16 18.37 -7.66
N SER A 140 -8.75 17.69 -6.66
CA SER A 140 -10.17 17.25 -6.58
C SER A 140 -10.79 16.41 -7.72
N ASN A 141 -10.25 16.43 -8.94
CA ASN A 141 -10.84 15.83 -10.14
C ASN A 141 -10.45 14.35 -10.30
N ASP A 142 -9.45 13.89 -9.56
CA ASP A 142 -8.85 12.56 -9.70
C ASP A 142 -9.39 11.54 -8.67
N VAL A 143 -10.20 12.00 -7.71
CA VAL A 143 -10.77 11.15 -6.66
C VAL A 143 -12.22 10.82 -6.99
N PRO A 144 -12.53 9.56 -7.37
CA PRO A 144 -13.88 9.19 -7.78
C PRO A 144 -14.86 9.37 -6.62
N ASN A 145 -16.01 9.99 -6.90
CA ASN A 145 -17.13 9.98 -5.97
C ASN A 145 -17.80 8.59 -5.93
N THR A 146 -18.69 8.36 -4.97
CA THR A 146 -19.35 7.05 -4.77
C THR A 146 -20.05 6.52 -6.03
N GLN A 147 -20.61 7.40 -6.87
CA GLN A 147 -21.28 7.01 -8.11
C GLN A 147 -20.27 6.61 -9.20
N GLN A 148 -19.10 7.23 -9.20
CA GLN A 148 -18.01 6.97 -10.16
C GLN A 148 -17.13 5.77 -9.79
N LEU A 149 -17.22 5.25 -8.55
CA LEU A 149 -16.37 4.15 -8.08
C LEU A 149 -16.43 2.93 -9.00
N ARG A 150 -17.64 2.54 -9.45
CA ARG A 150 -17.81 1.39 -10.34
C ARG A 150 -17.01 1.58 -11.64
N GLU A 151 -17.24 2.68 -12.34
CA GLU A 151 -16.55 2.97 -13.61
C GLU A 151 -15.04 3.12 -13.42
N PHE A 152 -14.62 3.70 -12.31
CA PHE A 152 -13.21 3.84 -11.94
C PHE A 152 -12.56 2.46 -11.78
N HIS A 153 -13.20 1.55 -11.04
CA HIS A 153 -12.72 0.17 -10.89
C HIS A 153 -12.70 -0.59 -12.23
N GLU A 154 -13.72 -0.43 -13.07
CA GLU A 154 -13.74 -1.03 -14.40
C GLU A 154 -12.60 -0.51 -15.29
N ARG A 155 -12.34 0.81 -15.28
CA ARG A 155 -11.22 1.42 -16.02
C ARG A 155 -9.87 0.93 -15.50
N ALA A 156 -9.68 0.91 -14.18
CA ALA A 156 -8.46 0.39 -13.56
C ALA A 156 -8.25 -1.09 -13.90
N GLY A 157 -9.32 -1.90 -13.88
CA GLY A 157 -9.29 -3.31 -14.29
C GLY A 157 -8.90 -3.49 -15.75
N ARG A 158 -9.49 -2.71 -16.68
CA ARG A 158 -9.12 -2.71 -18.11
C ARG A 158 -7.66 -2.31 -18.30
N GLN A 159 -7.18 -1.29 -17.61
CA GLN A 159 -5.78 -0.87 -17.68
C GLN A 159 -4.82 -1.95 -17.17
N HIS A 160 -5.18 -2.63 -16.07
CA HIS A 160 -4.40 -3.75 -15.55
C HIS A 160 -4.33 -4.91 -16.55
N LEU A 161 -5.46 -5.28 -17.18
CA LEU A 161 -5.52 -6.30 -18.22
C LEU A 161 -4.63 -5.95 -19.42
N ARG A 162 -4.62 -4.69 -19.86
CA ARG A 162 -3.72 -4.22 -20.93
C ARG A 162 -2.24 -4.37 -20.56
N ARG A 163 -1.87 -4.03 -19.32
CA ARG A 163 -0.49 -4.22 -18.83
C ARG A 163 -0.09 -5.70 -18.83
N LEU A 164 -0.97 -6.58 -18.37
CA LEU A 164 -0.71 -8.02 -18.39
C LEU A 164 -0.57 -8.57 -19.81
N ALA A 165 -1.40 -8.10 -20.75
CA ALA A 165 -1.27 -8.48 -22.16
C ALA A 165 0.07 -8.02 -22.76
N LYS A 166 0.53 -6.80 -22.43
CA LYS A 166 1.85 -6.29 -22.85
C LYS A 166 3.00 -7.16 -22.33
N ILE A 167 2.93 -7.60 -21.06
CA ILE A 167 3.95 -8.49 -20.46
C ILE A 167 3.93 -9.88 -21.11
N ALA A 168 2.74 -10.45 -21.35
CA ALA A 168 2.60 -11.75 -21.99
C ALA A 168 3.19 -11.77 -23.40
N ARG A 169 2.95 -10.71 -24.19
CA ARG A 169 3.55 -10.52 -25.52
C ARG A 169 5.08 -10.42 -25.47
N ARG A 170 5.62 -9.65 -24.51
CA ARG A 170 7.07 -9.54 -24.28
C ARG A 170 7.75 -10.85 -23.85
N SER A 171 6.98 -11.79 -23.30
CA SER A 171 7.50 -13.08 -22.82
C SER A 171 7.45 -14.17 -23.91
N GLN A 172 6.90 -13.87 -25.10
CA GLN A 172 6.96 -14.77 -26.24
C GLN A 172 8.29 -14.57 -26.98
N PRO A 173 9.13 -15.63 -27.11
CA PRO A 173 10.35 -15.54 -27.90
C PRO A 173 9.98 -15.43 -29.38
N GLY A 174 10.37 -14.33 -30.04
CA GLY A 174 10.25 -14.16 -31.49
C GLY A 174 9.38 -13.01 -32.00
N CYS A 175 8.92 -12.10 -31.14
CA CYS A 175 8.23 -10.88 -31.57
C CYS A 175 9.03 -9.63 -31.20
N ASP A 176 10.15 -9.43 -31.90
CA ASP A 176 10.78 -8.12 -32.02
C ASP A 176 9.94 -7.31 -33.02
N GLU A 177 8.95 -6.58 -32.52
CA GLU A 177 8.45 -5.41 -33.25
C GLU A 177 8.63 -4.19 -32.37
N ASP A 178 9.52 -3.33 -32.85
CA ASP A 178 9.78 -1.97 -32.42
C ASP A 178 8.46 -1.24 -32.17
N LEU A 179 8.19 -0.92 -30.91
CA LEU A 179 7.20 0.08 -30.56
C LEU A 179 7.88 1.09 -29.67
N GLU A 180 8.31 2.16 -30.34
CA GLU A 180 8.75 3.42 -29.75
C GLU A 180 7.82 3.81 -28.60
N ASP A 181 8.45 4.14 -27.48
CA ASP A 181 7.80 4.65 -26.29
C ASP A 181 7.15 6.01 -26.61
N GLU A 182 5.84 6.01 -26.89
CA GLU A 182 4.99 7.15 -26.54
C GLU A 182 4.88 7.19 -25.02
N GLU A 183 5.93 7.73 -24.41
CA GLU A 183 5.89 8.37 -23.11
C GLU A 183 4.80 9.44 -23.19
N THR A 184 3.65 9.17 -22.55
CA THR A 184 2.59 10.17 -22.35
C THR A 184 3.15 11.31 -21.50
N GLY A 185 3.83 12.25 -22.16
CA GLY A 185 4.02 13.60 -21.71
C GLY A 185 2.66 14.28 -21.64
N LEU A 186 2.32 14.81 -20.48
CA LEU A 186 1.21 15.74 -20.30
C LEU A 186 1.55 17.04 -21.04
N GLN A 187 1.34 17.06 -22.35
CA GLN A 187 1.42 18.27 -23.17
C GLN A 187 0.01 18.82 -23.34
N LEU A 188 -0.32 19.78 -22.47
CA LEU A 188 -1.43 20.70 -22.65
C LEU A 188 -1.06 21.65 -23.79
N GLU A 189 -1.43 21.33 -25.02
CA GLU A 189 -1.49 22.33 -26.09
C GLU A 189 -2.90 22.90 -26.18
N GLY A 190 -3.02 24.14 -25.72
CA GLY A 190 -4.09 25.03 -26.13
C GLY A 190 -3.90 25.38 -27.60
N GLY A 191 -4.95 25.14 -28.39
CA GLY A 191 -4.95 25.46 -29.81
C GLY A 191 -4.95 26.96 -30.10
N ASN A 192 -4.44 27.30 -31.28
CA ASN A 192 -5.18 28.02 -32.32
C ASN A 192 -4.19 28.43 -33.41
N GLN A 193 -4.37 27.94 -34.63
CA GLN A 193 -4.75 28.74 -35.79
C GLN A 193 -4.62 27.92 -37.08
N MET A 194 -5.56 28.21 -37.97
CA MET A 194 -5.41 28.37 -39.41
C MET A 194 -6.30 27.45 -40.26
N GLU A 195 -6.99 28.14 -41.16
CA GLU A 195 -8.15 27.77 -41.96
C GLU A 195 -7.79 26.96 -43.24
N GLU A 196 -8.84 26.70 -44.03
CA GLU A 196 -8.86 26.29 -45.46
C GLU A 196 -8.69 24.77 -45.70
N ASP A 197 -9.40 24.07 -46.59
CA ASP A 197 -10.58 24.25 -47.47
C ASP A 197 -10.91 22.80 -47.99
N PRO A 198 -12.12 22.45 -48.46
CA PRO A 198 -12.51 21.07 -48.73
C PRO A 198 -12.29 20.68 -50.20
N SER A 199 -11.77 19.48 -50.44
CA SER A 199 -12.00 18.78 -51.71
C SER A 199 -11.93 17.25 -51.55
N ASP A 200 -13.05 16.64 -51.92
CA ASP A 200 -13.23 15.37 -52.64
C ASP A 200 -12.12 14.30 -52.56
N VAL A 201 -12.44 13.20 -51.89
CA VAL A 201 -12.05 11.87 -52.39
C VAL A 201 -13.16 10.86 -52.14
N ASP A 202 -13.64 10.34 -53.26
CA ASP A 202 -14.60 9.26 -53.42
C ASP A 202 -14.23 7.97 -52.70
N GLY A 203 -15.28 7.28 -52.24
CA GLY A 203 -15.44 5.85 -52.52
C GLY A 203 -14.65 4.88 -51.65
N PHE A 204 -15.28 4.36 -50.60
CA PHE A 204 -15.37 2.91 -50.41
C PHE A 204 -16.54 2.56 -49.47
N SER A 205 -17.64 2.10 -50.07
CA SER A 205 -18.68 1.33 -49.39
C SER A 205 -18.28 -0.15 -49.44
N PRO A 206 -18.40 -0.86 -48.32
CA PRO A 206 -18.96 -2.20 -48.39
C PRO A 206 -19.97 -2.47 -47.27
N GLY A 207 -21.24 -2.56 -47.66
CA GLY A 207 -22.12 -3.71 -47.39
C GLY A 207 -22.70 -3.89 -45.97
N PRO A 208 -24.04 -3.89 -45.82
CA PRO A 208 -24.70 -4.35 -44.61
C PRO A 208 -24.60 -5.88 -44.48
N ILE A 209 -24.35 -6.35 -43.25
CA ILE A 209 -24.42 -7.76 -42.90
C ILE A 209 -25.89 -8.20 -42.99
N VAL A 210 -26.16 -9.09 -43.93
CA VAL A 210 -27.39 -9.86 -44.04
C VAL A 210 -27.40 -10.84 -42.86
N VAL A 211 -28.38 -10.72 -41.97
CA VAL A 211 -28.73 -11.76 -41.01
C VAL A 211 -29.95 -12.44 -41.60
N ASP A 212 -29.76 -13.68 -42.03
CA ASP A 212 -30.82 -14.54 -42.51
C ASP A 212 -31.82 -14.83 -41.38
N ASP A 213 -33.06 -14.55 -41.72
CA ASP A 213 -34.32 -14.88 -41.09
C ASP A 213 -34.73 -16.26 -41.62
N ASP A 214 -35.01 -17.22 -40.73
CA ASP A 214 -35.84 -18.40 -40.99
C ASP A 214 -36.03 -19.22 -39.70
N GLY A 215 -37.28 -19.39 -39.26
CA GLY A 215 -37.67 -20.53 -38.42
C GLY A 215 -38.65 -20.25 -37.28
N ASP A 216 -39.88 -19.90 -37.65
CA ASP A 216 -41.17 -20.32 -37.07
C ASP A 216 -41.13 -21.21 -35.81
N ASP A 217 -41.77 -20.76 -34.72
CA ASP A 217 -42.69 -21.64 -33.98
C ASP A 217 -43.83 -20.81 -33.37
N ASP A 218 -45.03 -21.20 -33.78
CA ASP A 218 -46.32 -20.64 -33.43
C ASP A 218 -46.62 -20.85 -31.94
N ASN A 219 -47.08 -19.81 -31.25
CA ASN A 219 -48.25 -19.99 -30.39
C ASN A 219 -48.96 -18.66 -30.13
N ASP A 220 -50.15 -18.58 -30.72
CA ASP A 220 -51.22 -17.67 -30.37
C ASP A 220 -51.61 -17.84 -28.89
N GLU A 221 -51.89 -16.74 -28.20
CA GLU A 221 -53.25 -16.44 -27.73
C GLU A 221 -53.30 -14.99 -27.24
N ASP A 222 -54.18 -14.29 -27.95
CA ASP A 222 -54.65 -12.93 -27.81
C ASP A 222 -55.32 -12.69 -26.44
N LEU A 223 -55.37 -11.43 -26.01
CA LEU A 223 -56.62 -10.73 -25.72
C LEU A 223 -56.33 -9.37 -25.06
N THR A 224 -56.45 -8.34 -25.90
CA THR A 224 -57.28 -7.14 -25.67
C THR A 224 -56.70 -5.90 -24.98
N SER A 225 -56.53 -4.87 -25.84
CA SER A 225 -57.22 -3.57 -25.76
C SER A 225 -56.53 -2.36 -25.09
N SER A 226 -55.69 -1.67 -25.87
CA SER A 226 -55.91 -0.31 -26.46
C SER A 226 -56.17 0.92 -25.53
N PRO A 227 -56.15 2.17 -26.05
CA PRO A 227 -54.98 3.05 -25.99
C PRO A 227 -55.28 4.44 -25.38
N ASN A 228 -54.26 5.26 -25.09
CA ASN A 228 -54.45 6.71 -25.26
C ASN A 228 -53.17 7.54 -25.44
N ALA A 229 -53.08 8.10 -26.65
CA ALA A 229 -52.53 9.38 -27.09
C ALA A 229 -51.55 10.18 -26.20
N SER A 230 -50.37 10.45 -26.77
CA SER A 230 -49.56 11.65 -26.55
C SER A 230 -50.33 12.93 -26.95
N PRO A 231 -49.96 14.12 -26.43
CA PRO A 231 -48.93 14.92 -27.11
C PRO A 231 -48.01 15.78 -26.20
N LEU A 232 -46.75 15.93 -26.65
CA LEU A 232 -45.82 17.03 -26.31
C LEU A 232 -46.37 18.38 -26.86
N PRO A 233 -45.79 19.59 -26.64
CA PRO A 233 -44.47 19.92 -26.05
C PRO A 233 -44.49 21.12 -25.07
N LEU A 234 -43.51 21.25 -24.16
CA LEU A 234 -43.24 22.54 -23.47
C LEU A 234 -41.74 22.76 -23.21
N ARG A 235 -41.17 23.49 -24.17
CA ARG A 235 -39.94 24.29 -24.12
C ARG A 235 -39.90 25.13 -22.84
N ARG A 236 -39.02 24.79 -21.88
CA ARG A 236 -38.67 25.67 -20.75
C ARG A 236 -37.27 26.25 -20.93
N LYS A 237 -37.25 27.57 -20.81
CA LYS A 237 -36.13 28.50 -20.92
C LYS A 237 -35.05 28.20 -19.89
N ALA A 238 -33.79 28.35 -20.30
CA ALA A 238 -32.64 28.49 -19.42
C ALA A 238 -32.81 29.75 -18.53
N PRO A 239 -32.47 29.67 -17.23
CA PRO A 239 -32.16 30.85 -16.45
C PRO A 239 -30.64 31.04 -16.32
N ALA A 240 -30.28 32.27 -16.70
CA ALA A 240 -29.15 33.11 -16.34
C ALA A 240 -28.13 32.63 -15.28
N SER A 241 -26.88 32.98 -15.60
CA SER A 241 -25.70 33.18 -14.77
C SER A 241 -25.95 33.45 -13.28
N ALA A 242 -25.26 32.67 -12.44
CA ALA A 242 -25.04 32.96 -11.02
C ALA A 242 -23.54 33.26 -10.79
N PRO A 243 -23.21 34.07 -9.77
CA PRO A 243 -21.99 34.86 -9.72
C PRO A 243 -20.76 34.06 -9.32
N GLU A 244 -19.63 34.46 -9.90
CA GLU A 244 -18.28 34.09 -9.54
C GLU A 244 -17.99 34.57 -8.12
N VAL A 245 -18.23 33.71 -7.12
CA VAL A 245 -17.82 33.94 -5.73
C VAL A 245 -16.35 33.55 -5.63
N THR A 246 -15.50 34.56 -5.59
CA THR A 246 -14.07 34.48 -5.34
C THR A 246 -13.80 33.77 -4.01
N ASN A 247 -13.33 32.51 -4.09
CA ASN A 247 -12.74 31.76 -2.98
C ASN A 247 -11.38 32.35 -2.59
N GLN A 248 -11.35 33.54 -2.00
CA GLN A 248 -10.14 34.18 -1.47
C GLN A 248 -9.97 34.04 0.06
N LEU A 249 -10.87 33.35 0.76
CA LEU A 249 -10.89 33.35 2.23
C LEU A 249 -10.12 32.20 2.92
N ASP A 250 -9.64 31.18 2.21
CA ASP A 250 -9.02 30.00 2.85
C ASP A 250 -7.48 29.95 2.82
N ALA A 251 -6.81 30.75 1.97
CA ALA A 251 -5.34 30.74 1.88
C ALA A 251 -4.65 31.42 3.08
N VAL A 252 -5.33 32.38 3.73
CA VAL A 252 -4.78 33.15 4.86
C VAL A 252 -4.78 32.32 6.16
N SER A 253 -5.69 31.36 6.29
CA SER A 253 -5.83 30.54 7.51
C SER A 253 -4.78 29.42 7.59
N LEU A 254 -4.45 28.79 6.45
CA LEU A 254 -3.48 27.68 6.42
C LEU A 254 -2.05 28.14 6.75
N THR A 255 -1.65 29.30 6.21
CA THR A 255 -0.31 29.87 6.43
C THR A 255 -0.08 30.29 7.88
N ALA A 256 -1.13 30.67 8.61
CA ALA A 256 -1.06 30.98 10.03
C ALA A 256 -0.83 29.72 10.88
N VAL A 257 -1.48 28.60 10.53
CA VAL A 257 -1.30 27.31 11.22
C VAL A 257 0.11 26.75 10.98
N GLU A 258 0.60 26.83 9.74
CA GLU A 258 1.97 26.40 9.40
C GLU A 258 3.04 27.21 10.13
N LYS A 259 2.87 28.54 10.20
CA LYS A 259 3.79 29.41 10.96
C LYS A 259 3.78 29.06 12.45
N LYS A 260 2.61 28.84 13.04
CA LYS A 260 2.49 28.47 14.45
C LYS A 260 3.17 27.13 14.74
N LEU A 261 2.96 26.12 13.89
CA LEU A 261 3.58 24.81 14.03
C LEU A 261 5.11 24.90 13.89
N CYS A 262 5.62 25.69 12.95
CA CYS A 262 7.05 25.93 12.79
C CYS A 262 7.66 26.61 14.03
N GLU A 263 6.99 27.58 14.64
CA GLU A 263 7.49 28.23 15.85
C GLU A 263 7.48 27.28 17.07
N GLU A 264 6.43 26.47 17.23
CA GLU A 264 6.40 25.42 18.27
C GLU A 264 7.56 24.42 18.09
N PHE A 265 7.85 24.03 16.84
CA PHE A 265 8.95 23.11 16.54
C PHE A 265 10.32 23.74 16.83
N LYS A 266 10.52 25.02 16.48
CA LYS A 266 11.74 25.76 16.82
C LYS A 266 11.95 25.87 18.33
N GLN A 267 10.89 26.13 19.09
CA GLN A 267 10.95 26.19 20.55
C GLN A 267 11.30 24.84 21.15
N ALA A 268 10.72 23.74 20.64
CA ALA A 268 11.04 22.39 21.08
C ALA A 268 12.53 22.05 20.81
N LEU A 269 13.04 22.37 19.62
CA LEU A 269 14.46 22.16 19.28
C LEU A 269 15.40 23.01 20.16
N ALA A 270 15.04 24.27 20.43
CA ALA A 270 15.82 25.14 21.31
C ALA A 270 15.88 24.58 22.74
N LYS A 271 14.78 24.01 23.23
CA LYS A 271 14.73 23.35 24.55
C LYS A 271 15.62 22.11 24.59
N VAL A 272 15.52 21.22 23.61
CA VAL A 272 16.36 20.01 23.53
C VAL A 272 17.85 20.36 23.47
N ARG A 273 18.21 21.40 22.71
CA ARG A 273 19.59 21.88 22.64
C ARG A 273 20.10 22.37 24.00
N LYS A 274 19.28 23.13 24.73
CA LYS A 274 19.60 23.60 26.09
C LYS A 274 19.78 22.43 27.07
N ASP A 275 18.93 21.40 26.97
CA ASP A 275 19.03 20.22 27.83
C ASP A 275 20.30 19.40 27.53
N LEU A 276 20.69 19.30 26.25
CA LEU A 276 21.95 18.69 25.83
C LEU A 276 23.18 19.45 26.34
N ASP A 277 23.17 20.78 26.23
CA ASP A 277 24.27 21.61 26.74
C ASP A 277 24.39 21.47 28.27
N LYS A 278 23.27 21.39 28.99
CA LYS A 278 23.26 21.13 30.44
C LYS A 278 23.88 19.77 30.77
N LEU A 279 23.45 18.70 30.10
CA LEU A 279 24.00 17.35 30.28
C LEU A 279 25.50 17.30 30.01
N ARG A 280 25.95 17.99 28.95
CA ARG A 280 27.38 18.11 28.63
C ARG A 280 28.16 18.76 29.77
N THR A 281 27.69 19.90 30.29
CA THR A 281 28.36 20.55 31.42
C THR A 281 28.38 19.69 32.68
N GLU A 282 27.36 18.87 32.89
CA GLU A 282 27.30 17.94 34.03
C GLU A 282 28.30 16.80 33.89
N ILE A 283 28.45 16.22 32.69
CA ILE A 283 29.49 15.23 32.38
C ILE A 283 30.87 15.84 32.58
N ASP A 284 31.15 17.02 32.02
CA ASP A 284 32.44 17.68 32.17
C ASP A 284 32.77 17.96 33.65
N THR A 285 31.76 18.32 34.45
CA THR A 285 31.90 18.51 35.89
C THR A 285 32.18 17.19 36.62
N GLN A 286 31.54 16.10 36.22
CA GLN A 286 31.80 14.77 36.79
C GLN A 286 33.21 14.27 36.45
N VAL A 287 33.66 14.46 35.21
CA VAL A 287 35.02 14.10 34.78
C VAL A 287 36.06 14.89 35.57
N GLN A 288 35.82 16.18 35.84
CA GLN A 288 36.73 16.98 36.68
C GLN A 288 36.71 16.59 38.16
N ARG A 289 35.60 15.99 38.65
CA ARG A 289 35.47 15.52 40.05
C ARG A 289 36.01 14.11 40.24
N MET A 290 36.14 13.33 39.18
CA MET A 290 36.81 12.04 39.27
C MET A 290 38.27 12.31 39.65
N PRO A 291 38.77 11.75 40.77
CA PRO A 291 40.18 11.80 41.06
C PRO A 291 40.92 11.19 39.86
N ALA A 292 42.02 11.83 39.43
CA ALA A 292 42.89 11.23 38.44
C ALA A 292 43.20 9.81 38.92
N GLU A 293 42.67 8.81 38.20
CA GLU A 293 43.01 7.42 38.49
C GLU A 293 44.53 7.37 38.46
N GLU A 294 45.12 7.15 39.63
CA GLU A 294 46.56 6.90 39.70
C GLU A 294 46.83 5.77 38.71
N PRO A 295 47.84 5.92 37.84
CA PRO A 295 48.15 4.91 36.84
C PRO A 295 48.28 3.59 37.60
N VAL A 296 47.34 2.68 37.32
CA VAL A 296 47.33 1.35 37.90
C VAL A 296 48.67 0.76 37.50
N ASP A 297 49.57 0.70 38.47
CA ASP A 297 50.91 0.17 38.32
C ASP A 297 50.72 -1.21 37.69
N ASN A 298 51.31 -1.39 36.50
CA ASN A 298 51.12 -2.58 35.68
C ASN A 298 51.21 -3.80 36.59
N PHE A 299 50.07 -4.46 36.82
CA PHE A 299 50.04 -5.78 37.42
C PHE A 299 50.76 -6.67 36.42
N GLU A 300 52.06 -6.87 36.63
CA GLU A 300 52.83 -7.98 36.10
C GLU A 300 52.09 -9.23 36.58
N MET A 301 51.15 -9.68 35.75
CA MET A 301 50.43 -10.91 35.97
C MET A 301 51.45 -12.02 35.70
N ASP A 302 52.05 -12.52 36.78
CA ASP A 302 53.00 -13.62 36.77
C ASP A 302 52.34 -14.82 36.09
N LEU A 303 52.74 -15.10 34.85
CA LEU A 303 52.22 -16.17 34.00
C LEU A 303 52.62 -17.57 34.51
N SER A 304 53.32 -17.66 35.65
CA SER A 304 53.72 -18.91 36.31
C SER A 304 52.55 -19.73 36.87
N ASP A 305 51.40 -19.10 37.15
CA ASP A 305 50.24 -19.75 37.81
C ASP A 305 49.16 -20.25 36.85
N LEU A 306 49.41 -20.26 35.53
CA LEU A 306 48.49 -20.88 34.58
C LEU A 306 48.58 -22.41 34.71
N PRO A 307 47.46 -23.11 35.01
CA PRO A 307 47.46 -24.56 35.07
C PRO A 307 47.85 -25.16 33.72
N PRO A 308 48.60 -26.27 33.68
CA PRO A 308 48.98 -26.93 32.44
C PRO A 308 47.72 -27.27 31.64
N GLY A 309 47.69 -26.79 30.39
CA GLY A 309 46.61 -27.08 29.46
C GLY A 309 46.47 -28.60 29.27
N PRO A 310 45.25 -29.11 29.04
CA PRO A 310 45.00 -30.52 28.86
C PRO A 310 45.81 -31.06 27.67
N ASP A 311 46.47 -32.19 27.90
CA ASP A 311 47.27 -32.89 26.90
C ASP A 311 46.45 -33.18 25.63
N PRO A 312 47.05 -33.04 24.43
CA PRO A 312 46.41 -33.40 23.18
C PRO A 312 46.30 -34.93 23.09
N GLU A 313 45.20 -35.49 23.60
CA GLU A 313 44.85 -36.89 23.38
C GLU A 313 44.58 -37.13 21.88
N GLU A 314 45.55 -37.82 21.29
CA GLU A 314 45.40 -38.98 20.42
C GLU A 314 44.19 -38.98 19.48
N HIS A 315 44.47 -38.58 18.24
CA HIS A 315 43.80 -39.11 17.06
C HIS A 315 43.90 -40.64 17.03
N SER A 316 42.88 -41.33 17.55
CA SER A 316 42.67 -42.74 17.30
C SER A 316 41.80 -42.93 16.07
N THR A 317 42.45 -43.47 15.05
CA THR A 317 41.90 -44.01 13.81
C THR A 317 41.05 -45.26 14.06
N GLY A 318 39.91 -45.34 13.37
CA GLY A 318 39.14 -46.57 13.17
C GLY A 318 37.65 -46.25 13.08
N GLY A 319 36.88 -46.67 12.08
CA GLY A 319 37.07 -47.61 10.99
C GLY A 319 35.66 -48.01 10.52
N GLU A 320 35.57 -48.31 9.22
CA GLU A 320 34.47 -48.95 8.48
C GLU A 320 33.18 -48.15 8.19
#